data_AF-A0A661BG26-F1
#
_entry.id   AF-A0A661BG26-F1
#
_cell.length_a   1.000
_cell.length_b   1.000
_cell.length_c   1.000
_cell.angle_alpha   90.00
_cell.angle_beta   90.00
_cell.angle_gamma   90.00
#
_symmetry.space_group_name_H-M   'P 1'
#
loop_
_entity.id
_entity.type
_entity.pdbx_description
1 polymer ?
#
loop_
_entity_poly.entity_id
_entity_poly.type
_entity_poly.pdbx_seq_one_letter_code
_entity_poly.pdbx_strand_id
1 'polypeptide(L)'
;MKRIERLRGKMKAEGIDGMLVRAYHTLRYLTGYSGSNGLLILTQDDALFLTDFRYKTQIEEALPKELRRLVPEKDIFSILSELDIVKNIKQLAFEEEYTPYSLYRKVKEMLNSCELVPVSGWVEQFSAIKEKEEIKFIKKAIEISEKALSELLKGFCIGQTELELAAELEYQMKHLGGEKMAFDTIVVSGKRGAL
;
A
#
# COMPACT_ATOMS: atom_id res chain seq x y z
N MET A 1 -1.13 -3.68 16.36
CA MET A 1 -0.17 -2.56 16.18
C MET A 1 1.32 -2.94 16.13
N LYS A 2 1.73 -4.22 16.19
CA LYS A 2 3.17 -4.60 16.21
C LYS A 2 4.03 -3.97 15.10
N ARG A 3 3.45 -3.80 13.90
CA ARG A 3 4.14 -3.19 12.74
C ARG A 3 4.36 -1.69 12.91
N ILE A 4 3.36 -0.97 13.41
CA ILE A 4 3.47 0.45 13.77
C ILE A 4 4.54 0.64 14.87
N GLU A 5 4.56 -0.21 15.88
CA GLU A 5 5.58 -0.14 16.95
C GLU A 5 7.00 -0.39 16.43
N ARG A 6 7.17 -1.31 15.47
CA ARG A 6 8.46 -1.52 14.80
C ARG A 6 8.90 -0.26 14.05
N LEU A 7 7.98 0.41 13.35
CA LEU A 7 8.25 1.66 12.67
C LEU A 7 8.59 2.79 13.64
N ARG A 8 7.85 2.93 14.75
CA ARG A 8 8.18 3.88 15.83
C ARG A 8 9.56 3.65 16.41
N GLY A 9 9.96 2.39 16.62
CA GLY A 9 11.31 2.02 17.06
C GLY A 9 12.38 2.49 16.07
N LYS A 10 12.16 2.32 14.77
CA LYS A 10 13.06 2.83 13.73
C LYS A 10 13.10 4.36 13.70
N MET A 11 11.95 5.03 13.77
CA MET A 11 11.87 6.49 13.87
C MET A 11 12.67 7.00 15.07
N LYS A 12 12.51 6.38 16.24
CA LYS A 12 13.23 6.77 17.46
C LYS A 12 14.74 6.60 17.32
N ALA A 13 15.20 5.50 16.71
CA ALA A 13 16.61 5.23 16.49
C ALA A 13 17.29 6.26 15.56
N GLU A 14 16.52 6.81 14.61
CA GLU A 14 16.98 7.77 13.60
C GLU A 14 16.68 9.24 13.99
N GLY A 15 16.16 9.48 15.20
CA GLY A 15 15.85 10.84 15.67
C GLY A 15 14.66 11.51 14.94
N ILE A 16 13.73 10.70 14.43
CA ILE A 16 12.53 11.16 13.73
C ILE A 16 11.34 11.25 14.69
N ASP A 17 10.68 12.41 14.70
CA ASP A 17 9.53 12.71 15.57
C ASP A 17 8.23 12.18 14.98
N GLY A 18 8.09 12.25 13.65
CA GLY A 18 6.92 11.76 12.95
C GLY A 18 7.22 11.25 11.55
N MET A 19 6.29 10.51 10.98
CA MET A 19 6.38 10.01 9.61
C MET A 19 5.06 10.21 8.86
N LEU A 20 5.18 10.71 7.64
CA LEU A 20 4.09 10.80 6.66
C LEU A 20 4.20 9.62 5.70
N VAL A 21 3.23 8.71 5.80
CA VAL A 21 3.15 7.48 5.02
C VAL A 21 2.02 7.60 4.02
N ARG A 22 2.30 7.31 2.75
CA ARG A 22 1.34 7.47 1.65
C ARG A 22 1.33 6.29 0.71
N ALA A 23 2.41 5.52 0.62
CA ALA A 23 2.48 4.42 -0.30
C ALA A 23 1.43 3.36 0.06
N TYR A 24 0.62 2.93 -0.91
CA TYR A 24 -0.54 2.09 -0.62
C TYR A 24 -0.18 0.72 -0.05
N HIS A 25 0.95 0.14 -0.48
CA HIS A 25 1.46 -1.11 0.10
C HIS A 25 1.91 -0.91 1.54
N THR A 26 2.54 0.22 1.87
CA THR A 26 2.94 0.59 3.23
C THR A 26 1.72 0.80 4.12
N LEU A 27 0.73 1.58 3.67
CA LEU A 27 -0.54 1.76 4.39
C LEU A 27 -1.21 0.42 4.66
N ARG A 28 -1.34 -0.44 3.62
CA ARG A 28 -1.93 -1.77 3.79
C ARG A 28 -1.13 -2.65 4.75
N TYR A 29 0.20 -2.61 4.69
CA TYR A 29 1.05 -3.38 5.60
C TYR A 29 0.89 -2.92 7.05
N LEU A 30 0.87 -1.60 7.31
CA LEU A 30 0.80 -1.05 8.65
C LEU A 30 -0.59 -1.14 9.27
N THR A 31 -1.65 -0.97 8.47
CA THR A 31 -3.02 -0.78 8.98
C THR A 31 -4.03 -1.80 8.49
N GLY A 32 -3.71 -2.59 7.46
CA GLY A 32 -4.67 -3.50 6.81
C GLY A 32 -5.57 -2.82 5.78
N TYR A 33 -5.49 -1.49 5.63
CA TYR A 33 -6.32 -0.73 4.70
C TYR A 33 -6.05 -1.10 3.24
N SER A 34 -7.12 -1.32 2.46
CA SER A 34 -7.03 -1.77 1.06
C SER A 34 -7.57 -0.78 0.04
N GLY A 35 -8.01 0.41 0.47
CA GLY A 35 -8.48 1.46 -0.43
C GLY A 35 -7.36 2.12 -1.23
N SER A 36 -7.73 2.89 -2.25
CA SER A 36 -6.80 3.55 -3.17
C SER A 36 -6.66 5.06 -2.95
N ASN A 37 -7.07 5.54 -1.78
CA ASN A 37 -6.77 6.88 -1.26
C ASN A 37 -6.50 6.78 0.24
N GLY A 38 -5.45 7.44 0.72
CA GLY A 38 -5.16 7.44 2.15
C GLY A 38 -3.84 8.13 2.47
N LEU A 39 -3.73 8.62 3.69
CA LEU A 39 -2.53 9.19 4.28
C LEU A 39 -2.47 8.77 5.75
N LEU A 40 -1.32 8.29 6.21
CA LEU A 40 -1.09 8.03 7.63
C LEU A 40 -0.03 9.00 8.12
N ILE A 41 -0.35 9.72 9.20
CA ILE A 41 0.61 10.51 9.96
C ILE A 41 0.85 9.76 11.27
N LEU A 42 2.09 9.38 11.51
CA LEU A 42 2.50 8.62 12.68
C LEU A 42 3.46 9.46 13.52
N THR A 43 3.25 9.52 14.83
CA THR A 43 4.25 10.00 15.80
C THR A 43 4.64 8.86 16.75
N GLN A 44 5.50 9.14 17.74
CA GLN A 44 5.88 8.16 18.75
C GLN A 44 4.69 7.65 19.59
N ASP A 45 3.66 8.48 19.72
CA ASP A 45 2.59 8.35 20.70
C ASP A 45 1.19 8.44 20.08
N ASP A 46 1.06 8.94 18.85
CA ASP A 46 -0.22 9.06 18.14
C ASP A 46 -0.14 8.54 16.70
N ALA A 47 -1.28 8.27 16.08
CA ALA A 47 -1.44 7.84 14.70
C ALA A 47 -2.78 8.32 14.14
N LEU A 48 -2.72 9.11 13.05
CA LEU A 48 -3.89 9.65 12.37
C LEU A 48 -3.93 9.15 10.92
N PHE A 49 -5.01 8.46 10.57
CA PHE A 49 -5.31 8.06 9.19
C PHE A 49 -6.32 9.02 8.57
N LEU A 50 -5.99 9.55 7.39
CA LEU A 50 -6.85 10.43 6.61
C LEU A 50 -7.21 9.78 5.28
N THR A 51 -8.45 9.97 4.84
CA THR A 51 -8.93 9.55 3.50
C THR A 51 -10.12 10.42 3.08
N ASP A 52 -10.52 10.36 1.82
CA ASP A 52 -11.77 10.99 1.36
C ASP A 52 -13.05 10.18 1.66
N PHE A 53 -14.19 10.82 1.44
CA PHE A 53 -15.53 10.32 1.76
C PHE A 53 -15.86 8.93 1.17
N ARG A 54 -15.24 8.54 0.04
CA ARG A 54 -15.50 7.25 -0.62
C ARG A 54 -15.11 6.06 0.24
N TYR A 55 -14.16 6.27 1.16
CA TYR A 55 -13.58 5.22 1.99
C TYR A 55 -13.98 5.32 3.46
N LYS A 56 -14.94 6.19 3.81
CA LYS A 56 -15.39 6.40 5.20
C LYS A 56 -15.77 5.07 5.89
N THR A 57 -16.61 4.26 5.26
CA THR A 57 -17.01 2.96 5.81
C THR A 57 -15.81 2.01 5.93
N GLN A 58 -14.95 1.98 4.91
CA GLN A 58 -13.80 1.08 4.89
C GLN A 58 -12.80 1.38 6.02
N ILE A 59 -12.54 2.66 6.33
CA ILE A 59 -11.63 3.00 7.42
C ILE A 59 -12.20 2.67 8.80
N GLU A 60 -13.53 2.66 8.94
CA GLU A 60 -14.21 2.24 10.18
C GLU A 60 -14.08 0.73 10.39
N GLU A 61 -14.17 -0.06 9.32
CA GLU A 61 -14.11 -1.52 9.36
C GLU A 61 -12.69 -2.08 9.39
N ALA A 62 -11.78 -1.55 8.55
CA ALA A 62 -10.48 -2.15 8.29
C ALA A 62 -9.37 -1.67 9.25
N LEU A 63 -9.44 -0.41 9.72
CA LEU A 63 -8.36 0.15 10.54
C LEU A 63 -8.45 -0.32 12.00
N PRO A 64 -7.31 -0.53 12.68
CA PRO A 64 -7.30 -0.77 14.12
C PRO A 64 -8.02 0.34 14.88
N LYS A 65 -8.73 -0.01 15.95
CA LYS A 65 -9.61 0.93 16.69
C LYS A 65 -8.85 2.10 17.31
N GLU A 66 -7.57 1.88 17.62
CA GLU A 66 -6.67 2.83 18.25
C GLU A 66 -6.20 3.93 17.30
N LEU A 67 -6.31 3.75 15.98
CA LEU A 67 -5.94 4.78 15.01
C LEU A 67 -7.02 5.85 14.97
N ARG A 68 -6.62 7.11 15.13
CA ARG A 68 -7.49 8.25 14.85
C ARG A 68 -7.83 8.24 13.35
N ARG A 69 -9.04 8.65 13.03
CA ARG A 69 -9.58 8.67 11.67
C ARG A 69 -10.09 10.07 11.35
N LEU A 70 -9.77 10.58 10.17
CA LEU A 70 -10.30 11.86 9.70
C LEU A 70 -10.69 11.75 8.22
N VAL A 71 -11.90 12.23 7.92
CA VAL A 71 -12.39 12.38 6.55
C VAL A 71 -12.58 13.87 6.29
N PRO A 72 -11.58 14.57 5.75
CA PRO A 72 -11.69 16.00 5.52
C PRO A 72 -12.63 16.31 4.36
N GLU A 73 -13.30 17.46 4.44
CA GLU A 73 -14.11 18.00 3.33
C GLU A 73 -13.23 18.58 2.20
N LYS A 74 -12.01 19.01 2.56
CA LYS A 74 -10.99 19.54 1.64
C LYS A 74 -9.99 18.44 1.23
N ASP A 75 -9.16 18.74 0.24
CA ASP A 75 -7.99 17.92 -0.11
C ASP A 75 -7.15 17.62 1.15
N ILE A 76 -6.79 16.34 1.36
CA ILE A 76 -6.07 15.85 2.54
C ILE A 76 -4.79 16.65 2.77
N PHE A 77 -4.07 16.96 1.70
CA PHE A 77 -2.81 17.69 1.81
C PHE A 77 -3.00 19.16 2.14
N SER A 78 -4.16 19.76 1.85
CA SER A 78 -4.42 21.18 2.11
C SER A 78 -4.74 21.49 3.58
N ILE A 79 -5.07 20.47 4.38
CA ILE A 79 -5.37 20.64 5.81
C ILE A 79 -4.20 20.26 6.73
N LEU A 80 -3.06 19.82 6.19
CA LEU A 80 -1.97 19.28 7.01
C LEU A 80 -1.51 20.24 8.11
N SER A 81 -1.35 21.52 7.80
CA SER A 81 -0.93 22.55 8.77
C SER A 81 -1.96 22.83 9.86
N GLU A 82 -3.23 22.45 9.64
CA GLU A 82 -4.32 22.63 10.61
C GLU A 82 -4.34 21.49 11.64
N LEU A 83 -3.74 20.33 11.32
CA LEU A 83 -3.76 19.14 12.16
C LEU A 83 -2.96 19.34 13.44
N ASP A 84 -3.53 18.93 14.56
CA ASP A 84 -2.88 18.96 15.88
C ASP A 84 -1.64 18.07 15.93
N ILE A 85 -1.70 16.89 15.30
CA ILE A 85 -0.65 15.87 15.31
C ILE A 85 0.69 16.37 14.73
N VAL A 86 0.68 17.36 13.83
CA VAL A 86 1.91 17.86 13.18
C VAL A 86 2.56 19.04 13.90
N LYS A 87 1.88 19.68 14.87
CA LYS A 87 2.31 20.96 15.46
C LYS A 87 3.63 20.88 16.23
N ASN A 88 3.98 19.71 16.76
CA ASN A 88 5.16 19.50 17.59
C ASN A 88 6.24 18.65 16.92
N ILE A 89 6.10 18.36 15.63
CA ILE A 89 7.06 17.57 14.87
C ILE A 89 8.19 18.48 14.38
N LYS A 90 9.44 18.21 14.76
CA LYS A 90 10.61 18.92 14.21
C LYS A 90 11.17 18.17 13.01
N GLN A 91 11.27 16.84 13.11
CA GLN A 91 11.71 15.95 12.03
C GLN A 91 10.55 15.08 11.54
N LEU A 92 10.05 15.36 10.32
CA LEU A 92 8.98 14.59 9.67
C LEU A 92 9.56 13.77 8.52
N ALA A 93 9.68 12.46 8.72
CA ALA A 93 10.09 11.55 7.67
C ALA A 93 8.99 11.38 6.60
N PHE A 94 9.36 11.17 5.35
CA PHE A 94 8.44 10.81 4.28
C PHE A 94 9.07 9.81 3.30
N GLU A 95 8.24 8.97 2.67
CA GLU A 95 8.71 7.96 1.70
C GLU A 95 9.07 8.65 0.37
N GLU A 96 10.36 8.77 0.04
CA GLU A 96 10.81 9.60 -1.08
C GLU A 96 10.40 9.05 -2.45
N GLU A 97 10.42 7.72 -2.63
CA GLU A 97 10.02 7.06 -3.87
C GLU A 97 8.53 7.22 -4.17
N TYR A 98 7.74 7.45 -3.12
CA TYR A 98 6.29 7.55 -3.20
C TYR A 98 5.81 8.97 -2.92
N THR A 99 6.68 9.98 -2.98
CA THR A 99 6.33 11.39 -2.78
C THR A 99 6.82 12.22 -3.97
N PRO A 100 5.94 12.55 -4.94
CA PRO A 100 6.26 13.42 -6.05
C PRO A 100 6.81 14.75 -5.55
N TYR A 101 7.81 15.27 -6.26
CA TYR A 101 8.45 16.53 -5.91
C TYR A 101 7.45 17.70 -5.76
N SER A 102 6.40 17.72 -6.57
CA SER A 102 5.30 18.70 -6.45
C SER A 102 4.61 18.64 -5.09
N LEU A 103 4.35 17.43 -4.58
CA LEU A 103 3.78 17.26 -3.24
C LEU A 103 4.79 17.65 -2.16
N TYR A 104 6.04 17.20 -2.27
CA TYR A 104 7.09 17.57 -1.31
C TYR A 104 7.16 19.09 -1.13
N ARG A 105 7.17 19.87 -2.23
CA ARG A 105 7.17 21.33 -2.16
C ARG A 105 5.95 21.89 -1.42
N LYS A 106 4.76 21.39 -1.73
CA LYS A 106 3.51 21.81 -1.07
C LYS A 106 3.55 21.53 0.45
N VAL A 107 3.98 20.34 0.85
CA VAL A 107 4.08 19.97 2.27
C VAL A 107 5.14 20.82 2.97
N LYS A 108 6.29 21.05 2.32
CA LYS A 108 7.37 21.88 2.87
C LYS A 108 6.94 23.33 3.11
N GLU A 109 6.17 23.90 2.19
CA GLU A 109 5.63 25.25 2.34
C GLU A 109 4.62 25.34 3.48
N MET A 110 3.75 24.33 3.61
CA MET A 110 2.74 24.27 4.66
C MET A 110 3.30 23.99 6.06
N LEU A 111 4.32 23.13 6.15
CA LEU A 111 4.96 22.71 7.39
C LEU A 111 6.34 23.35 7.54
N ASN A 112 6.42 24.67 7.38
CA ASN A 112 7.68 25.42 7.34
C ASN A 112 8.51 25.37 8.64
N SER A 113 7.89 25.01 9.76
CA SER A 113 8.56 24.84 11.07
C SER A 113 9.15 23.44 11.26
N CYS A 114 8.95 22.53 10.29
CA CYS A 114 9.38 21.15 10.34
C CYS A 114 10.38 20.85 9.22
N GLU A 115 11.45 20.14 9.55
CA GLU A 115 12.36 19.56 8.57
C GLU A 115 11.75 18.28 7.99
N LEU A 116 11.61 18.24 6.67
CA LEU A 116 11.17 17.06 5.95
C LEU A 116 12.37 16.18 5.62
N VAL A 117 12.39 14.97 6.18
CA VAL A 117 13.49 14.02 6.03
C VAL A 117 13.09 12.93 5.02
N PRO A 118 13.76 12.82 3.86
CA PRO A 118 13.50 11.72 2.94
C PRO A 118 13.98 10.41 3.56
N VAL A 119 13.14 9.37 3.50
CA VAL A 119 13.51 8.01 3.89
C VAL A 119 13.13 7.03 2.79
N SER A 120 13.95 5.99 2.66
CA SER A 120 13.82 4.94 1.65
C SER A 120 13.81 3.56 2.29
N GLY A 121 12.86 2.72 1.89
CA GLY A 121 12.89 1.27 2.15
C GLY A 121 12.66 0.83 3.60
N TRP A 122 12.25 1.71 4.51
CA TRP A 122 12.11 1.34 5.94
C TRP A 122 11.06 0.26 6.16
N VAL A 123 9.87 0.40 5.56
CA VAL A 123 8.79 -0.59 5.73
C VAL A 123 8.99 -1.80 4.82
N GLU A 124 9.63 -1.62 3.68
CA GLU A 124 10.07 -2.68 2.78
C GLU A 124 11.03 -3.64 3.49
N GLN A 125 11.97 -3.14 4.29
CA GLN A 125 12.86 -3.98 5.11
C GLN A 125 12.07 -4.82 6.13
N PHE A 126 10.99 -4.28 6.70
CA PHE A 126 10.15 -5.03 7.64
C PHE A 126 9.32 -6.10 6.94
N SER A 127 8.78 -5.80 5.76
CA SER A 127 7.97 -6.73 4.96
C SER A 127 8.80 -7.71 4.14
N ALA A 128 10.13 -7.56 4.10
CA ALA A 128 11.04 -8.53 3.51
C ALA A 128 10.92 -9.90 4.17
N ILE A 129 10.80 -9.94 5.50
CA ILE A 129 10.59 -11.17 6.28
C ILE A 129 9.10 -11.34 6.57
N LYS A 130 8.49 -12.34 5.94
CA LYS A 130 7.04 -12.56 5.98
C LYS A 130 6.63 -13.21 7.29
N GLU A 131 5.53 -12.74 7.86
CA GLU A 131 4.86 -13.40 8.98
C GLU A 131 4.15 -14.68 8.52
N LYS A 132 3.86 -15.59 9.46
CA LYS A 132 3.23 -16.88 9.14
C LYS A 132 1.90 -16.73 8.38
N GLU A 133 1.10 -15.73 8.74
CA GLU A 133 -0.18 -15.47 8.06
C GLU A 133 0.02 -14.93 6.64
N GLU A 134 1.04 -14.10 6.41
CA GLU A 134 1.38 -13.60 5.07
C GLU A 134 1.81 -14.75 4.15
N ILE A 135 2.64 -15.67 4.66
CA ILE A 135 3.03 -16.88 3.92
C ILE A 135 1.81 -17.73 3.57
N LYS A 136 0.84 -17.85 4.47
CA LYS A 136 -0.40 -18.59 4.22
C LYS A 136 -1.23 -17.93 3.12
N PHE A 137 -1.34 -16.60 3.09
CA PHE A 137 -2.00 -15.89 1.99
C PHE A 137 -1.26 -16.05 0.65
N ILE A 138 0.07 -15.99 0.66
CA ILE A 138 0.87 -16.22 -0.55
C ILE A 138 0.64 -17.64 -1.09
N LYS A 139 0.66 -18.67 -0.23
CA LYS A 139 0.36 -20.05 -0.63
C LYS A 139 -1.04 -20.15 -1.22
N LYS A 140 -2.03 -19.49 -0.62
CA LYS A 140 -3.40 -19.49 -1.13
C LYS A 140 -3.51 -18.85 -2.52
N ALA A 141 -2.80 -17.76 -2.75
CA ALA A 141 -2.74 -17.12 -4.07
C ALA A 141 -2.11 -18.05 -5.11
N ILE A 142 -1.03 -18.77 -4.76
CA ILE A 142 -0.39 -19.77 -5.63
C ILE A 142 -1.36 -20.90 -5.97
N GLU A 143 -2.07 -21.45 -4.98
CA GLU A 143 -3.07 -22.50 -5.22
C GLU A 143 -4.16 -22.05 -6.22
N ILE A 144 -4.59 -20.80 -6.16
CA ILE A 144 -5.57 -20.22 -7.10
C ILE A 144 -4.96 -20.16 -8.51
N SER A 145 -3.74 -19.65 -8.64
CA SER A 145 -3.04 -19.56 -9.93
C SER A 145 -2.81 -20.94 -10.56
N GLU A 146 -2.39 -21.93 -9.79
CA GLU A 146 -2.17 -23.31 -10.27
C GLU A 146 -3.45 -23.97 -10.76
N LYS A 147 -4.55 -23.78 -10.03
CA LYS A 147 -5.88 -24.27 -10.44
C LYS A 147 -6.37 -23.57 -11.69
N ALA A 148 -6.23 -22.25 -11.77
CA ALA A 148 -6.63 -21.48 -12.94
C ALA A 148 -5.88 -21.90 -14.20
N LEU A 149 -4.57 -22.11 -14.08
CA LEU A 149 -3.75 -22.64 -15.17
C LEU A 149 -4.21 -24.05 -15.57
N SER A 150 -4.51 -24.91 -14.59
CA SER A 150 -5.00 -26.27 -14.86
C SER A 150 -6.33 -26.27 -15.60
N GLU A 151 -7.26 -25.36 -15.28
CA GLU A 151 -8.54 -25.21 -15.99
C GLU A 151 -8.33 -24.68 -17.41
N LEU A 152 -7.50 -23.64 -17.59
CA LEU A 152 -7.16 -23.10 -18.90
C LEU A 152 -6.60 -24.20 -19.83
N LEU A 153 -5.70 -25.03 -19.33
CA LEU A 153 -5.06 -26.08 -20.13
C LEU A 153 -6.03 -27.16 -20.63
N LYS A 154 -7.18 -27.36 -19.98
CA LYS A 154 -8.22 -28.29 -20.47
C LYS A 154 -8.91 -27.77 -21.73
N GLY A 155 -9.01 -26.45 -21.87
CA GLY A 155 -9.65 -25.76 -23.01
C GLY A 155 -8.66 -25.26 -24.05
N PHE A 156 -7.35 -25.48 -23.86
CA PHE A 156 -6.31 -25.02 -24.77
C PHE A 156 -6.41 -25.73 -26.13
N CYS A 157 -6.40 -24.95 -27.21
CA CYS A 157 -6.40 -25.46 -28.57
C CYS A 157 -5.58 -24.59 -29.52
N ILE A 158 -5.12 -25.20 -30.63
CA ILE A 158 -4.41 -24.50 -31.69
C ILE A 158 -5.38 -23.52 -32.36
N GLY A 159 -4.93 -22.28 -32.57
CA GLY A 159 -5.71 -21.21 -33.19
C GLY A 159 -6.10 -20.10 -32.22
N GLN A 160 -5.98 -20.32 -30.91
CA GLN A 160 -6.16 -19.28 -29.90
C GLN A 160 -5.03 -18.26 -29.94
N THR A 161 -5.39 -17.00 -29.78
CA THR A 161 -4.48 -15.89 -29.58
C THR A 161 -3.97 -15.85 -28.14
N GLU A 162 -2.82 -15.19 -27.94
CA GLU A 162 -2.25 -15.01 -26.60
C GLU A 162 -3.16 -14.18 -25.69
N LEU A 163 -3.93 -13.24 -26.26
CA LEU A 163 -4.90 -12.42 -25.52
C LEU A 163 -6.10 -13.24 -25.05
N GLU A 164 -6.60 -14.17 -25.86
CA GLU A 164 -7.68 -15.08 -25.45
C GLU A 164 -7.25 -15.96 -24.28
N LEU A 165 -6.02 -16.49 -24.33
CA LEU A 165 -5.45 -17.29 -23.23
C LEU A 165 -5.23 -16.46 -21.97
N ALA A 166 -4.72 -15.23 -22.11
CA ALA A 166 -4.55 -14.32 -20.97
C ALA A 166 -5.91 -14.00 -20.31
N ALA A 167 -6.92 -13.64 -21.12
CA ALA A 167 -8.26 -13.33 -20.62
C ALA A 167 -8.91 -14.52 -19.91
N GLU A 168 -8.76 -15.73 -20.46
CA GLU A 168 -9.27 -16.96 -19.84
C GLU A 168 -8.56 -17.23 -18.50
N LEU A 169 -7.24 -17.08 -18.44
CA LEU A 169 -6.49 -17.29 -17.20
C LEU A 169 -6.96 -16.33 -16.10
N GLU A 170 -7.11 -15.05 -16.43
CA GLU A 170 -7.57 -14.03 -15.48
C GLU A 170 -9.02 -14.27 -15.03
N TYR A 171 -9.87 -14.73 -15.95
CA TYR A 171 -11.23 -15.13 -15.64
C TYR A 171 -11.23 -16.28 -14.63
N GLN A 172 -10.47 -17.34 -14.89
CA GLN A 172 -10.38 -18.50 -14.01
C GLN A 172 -9.83 -18.12 -12.63
N MET A 173 -8.77 -17.30 -12.57
CA MET A 173 -8.22 -16.82 -11.31
C MET A 173 -9.25 -16.04 -10.49
N LYS A 174 -10.03 -15.15 -11.12
CA LYS A 174 -11.13 -14.42 -10.44
C LYS A 174 -12.24 -15.36 -10.00
N HIS A 175 -12.66 -16.28 -10.87
CA HIS A 175 -13.71 -17.25 -10.59
C HIS A 175 -13.37 -18.15 -9.38
N LEU A 176 -12.10 -18.51 -9.24
CA LEU A 176 -11.57 -19.32 -8.13
C LEU A 176 -11.31 -18.52 -6.84
N GLY A 177 -11.69 -17.24 -6.80
CA GLY A 177 -11.62 -16.39 -5.61
C GLY A 177 -10.41 -15.45 -5.54
N GLY A 178 -9.69 -15.24 -6.65
CA GLY A 178 -8.65 -14.22 -6.75
C GLY A 178 -9.25 -12.82 -6.77
N GLU A 179 -8.78 -11.94 -5.89
CA GLU A 179 -9.30 -10.55 -5.79
C GLU A 179 -8.88 -9.67 -6.97
N LYS A 180 -7.61 -9.81 -7.40
CA LYS A 180 -7.02 -9.07 -8.52
C LYS A 180 -5.82 -9.81 -9.06
N MET A 181 -5.42 -9.48 -10.29
CA MET A 181 -4.15 -9.96 -10.83
C MET A 181 -2.98 -9.25 -10.15
N ALA A 182 -1.88 -9.98 -9.97
CA ALA A 182 -0.67 -9.42 -9.35
C ALA A 182 0.07 -8.46 -10.29
N PHE A 183 -0.02 -8.72 -11.60
CA PHE A 183 0.55 -7.95 -12.71
C PHE A 183 -0.22 -8.34 -13.98
N ASP A 184 0.02 -7.63 -15.08
CA ASP A 184 -0.60 -7.93 -16.37
C ASP A 184 -0.22 -9.34 -16.84
N THR A 185 -1.21 -10.16 -17.20
CA THR A 185 -0.95 -11.55 -17.58
C THR A 185 -0.11 -11.63 -18.84
N ILE A 186 1.05 -12.29 -18.74
CA ILE A 186 1.98 -12.46 -19.86
C ILE A 186 1.76 -13.84 -20.49
N VAL A 187 1.28 -13.84 -21.73
CA VAL A 187 1.24 -15.03 -22.60
C VAL A 187 2.08 -14.74 -23.83
N VAL A 188 3.10 -15.58 -24.05
CA VAL A 188 4.05 -15.45 -25.15
C VAL A 188 4.22 -16.79 -25.85
N SER A 189 4.16 -16.77 -27.17
CA SER A 189 4.20 -17.96 -28.03
C SER A 189 5.20 -17.77 -29.18
N GLY A 190 5.81 -18.88 -29.61
CA GLY A 190 6.78 -18.89 -30.70
C GLY A 190 7.92 -17.88 -30.51
N LYS A 191 8.16 -17.04 -31.52
CA LYS A 191 9.24 -16.03 -31.51
C LYS A 191 9.09 -14.98 -30.39
N ARG A 192 7.87 -14.72 -29.91
CA ARG A 192 7.61 -13.76 -28.84
C ARG A 192 8.08 -14.27 -27.47
N GLY A 193 8.32 -15.58 -27.32
CA GLY A 193 8.83 -16.15 -26.06
C GLY A 193 10.28 -15.80 -25.74
N ALA A 194 11.00 -15.16 -26.66
CA ALA A 194 12.38 -14.69 -26.49
C ALA A 194 12.48 -13.16 -26.33
N LEU A 195 11.34 -12.46 -26.27
CA LEU A 195 11.24 -11.01 -26.01
C LEU A 195 10.88 -10.77 -24.55
#